data_AF-I3L267-F1
#
_entry.id   AF-I3L267-F1
#
_cell.length_a   1.000
_cell.length_b   1.000
_cell.length_c   1.000
_cell.angle_alpha   90.00
_cell.angle_beta   90.00
_cell.angle_gamma   90.00
#
_symmetry.space_group_name_H-M   'P 1'
#
loop_
_entity.id
_entity.type
_entity.pdbx_description
1 polymer ?
#
loop_
_entity_poly.entity_id
_entity_poly.type
_entity_poly.pdbx_seq_one_letter_code
_entity_poly.pdbx_strand_id
1 'polypeptide(L)'
;MPSRTARYARYSPRQRRRRMLADRSVRFPNDVLFLDHIRQGDLEQVGRFIRTRKVSLATIHPSGLAALHEAVLSGNLECVKLLVKYGADIHQRDEAGWTPLHIACSDGYPDIAR
;
A
#
# COMPACT_ATOMS: atom_id res chain seq x y z
N MET A 1 5.22 -31.36 -9.52
CA MET A 1 4.55 -30.17 -10.08
C MET A 1 5.10 -29.91 -11.49
N PRO A 2 4.31 -29.83 -12.56
CA PRO A 2 4.85 -29.58 -13.89
C PRO A 2 5.47 -28.18 -13.97
N SER A 3 6.60 -28.06 -14.68
CA SER A 3 7.38 -26.83 -14.83
C SER A 3 6.53 -25.71 -15.46
N ARG A 4 6.70 -24.44 -15.02
CA ARG A 4 5.91 -23.26 -15.47
C ARG A 4 5.88 -23.10 -17.01
N THR A 5 6.89 -23.63 -17.69
CA THR A 5 7.02 -23.67 -19.15
C THR A 5 6.01 -24.61 -19.82
N ALA A 6 5.58 -25.69 -19.17
CA ALA A 6 4.63 -26.66 -19.70
C ALA A 6 3.22 -26.07 -19.85
N ARG A 7 2.83 -25.14 -18.95
CA ARG A 7 1.52 -24.46 -18.94
C ARG A 7 1.24 -23.66 -20.23
N TYR A 8 2.30 -23.25 -20.93
CA TYR A 8 2.20 -22.42 -22.14
C TYR A 8 2.69 -23.12 -23.43
N ALA A 9 2.83 -24.45 -23.40
CA ALA A 9 3.36 -25.22 -24.54
C ALA A 9 2.46 -25.20 -25.79
N ARG A 10 1.16 -24.93 -25.64
CA ARG A 10 0.19 -24.84 -26.75
C ARG A 10 0.22 -23.50 -27.52
N TYR A 11 1.01 -22.52 -27.06
CA TYR A 11 1.09 -21.21 -27.69
C TYR A 11 2.35 -21.06 -28.56
N SER A 12 2.25 -20.26 -29.62
CA SER A 12 3.39 -19.95 -30.50
C SER A 12 4.55 -19.30 -29.72
N PRO A 13 5.81 -19.44 -30.17
CA PRO A 13 6.98 -18.97 -29.42
C PRO A 13 6.91 -17.48 -29.04
N ARG A 14 6.38 -16.63 -29.93
CA ARG A 14 6.16 -15.20 -29.67
C ARG A 14 5.11 -14.95 -28.59
N GLN A 15 3.99 -15.65 -28.65
CA GLN A 15 2.90 -15.53 -27.66
C GLN A 15 3.31 -16.10 -26.29
N ARG A 16 4.02 -17.23 -26.30
CA ARG A 16 4.57 -17.88 -25.09
C ARG A 16 5.53 -16.96 -24.36
N ARG A 17 6.46 -16.31 -25.07
CA ARG A 17 7.38 -15.32 -24.49
C ARG A 17 6.64 -14.11 -23.92
N ARG A 18 5.67 -13.54 -24.65
CA ARG A 18 4.87 -12.40 -24.17
C ARG A 18 4.06 -12.74 -22.91
N ARG A 19 3.48 -13.94 -22.85
CA ARG A 19 2.73 -14.43 -21.69
C ARG A 19 3.62 -14.82 -20.52
N MET A 20 4.79 -15.41 -20.77
CA MET A 20 5.80 -15.64 -19.74
C MET A 20 6.33 -14.32 -19.16
N LEU A 21 6.47 -13.28 -19.98
CA LEU A 21 6.88 -11.95 -19.54
C LEU A 21 5.78 -11.23 -18.75
N ALA A 22 4.52 -11.37 -19.15
CA ALA A 22 3.36 -10.88 -18.37
C ALA A 22 3.16 -11.66 -17.05
N ASP A 23 3.53 -12.94 -17.02
CA ASP A 23 3.56 -13.78 -15.82
C ASP A 23 4.86 -13.57 -15.00
N ARG A 24 5.88 -12.92 -15.59
CA ARG A 24 7.15 -12.50 -14.95
C ARG A 24 7.14 -11.07 -14.43
N SER A 25 6.24 -10.21 -14.89
CA SER A 25 6.00 -8.95 -14.21
C SER A 25 5.37 -9.32 -12.88
N VAL A 26 6.18 -9.36 -11.82
CA VAL A 26 5.68 -9.33 -10.44
C VAL A 26 4.83 -8.08 -10.38
N ARG A 27 3.53 -8.23 -10.60
CA ARG A 27 2.58 -7.14 -10.58
C ARG A 27 2.38 -6.89 -9.10
N PHE A 28 3.18 -5.98 -8.55
CA PHE A 28 2.98 -5.56 -7.18
C PHE A 28 1.56 -5.00 -7.09
N PRO A 29 0.75 -5.45 -6.13
CA PRO A 29 -0.56 -4.86 -5.88
C PRO A 29 -0.38 -3.34 -5.74
N ASN A 30 -1.30 -2.54 -6.30
CA ASN A 30 -1.24 -1.08 -6.15
C ASN A 30 -1.14 -0.68 -4.68
N ASP A 31 -1.74 -1.47 -3.79
CA ASP A 31 -1.67 -1.32 -2.34
C ASP A 31 -0.24 -1.39 -1.79
N VAL A 32 0.59 -2.30 -2.29
CA VAL A 32 1.99 -2.46 -1.84
C VAL A 32 2.84 -1.28 -2.31
N LEU A 33 2.67 -0.86 -3.58
CA LEU A 33 3.36 0.31 -4.12
C LEU A 33 2.92 1.60 -3.40
N PHE A 34 1.64 1.70 -3.06
CA PHE A 34 1.09 2.83 -2.33
C PHE A 34 1.70 2.97 -0.93
N LEU A 35 1.83 1.87 -0.18
CA LEU A 35 2.50 1.89 1.12
C LEU A 35 3.98 2.26 1.02
N ASP A 36 4.68 1.78 0.00
CA ASP A 36 6.09 2.14 -0.22
C ASP A 36 6.25 3.66 -0.42
N HIS A 37 5.37 4.28 -1.21
CA HIS A 37 5.34 5.74 -1.36
C HIS A 37 5.00 6.48 -0.05
N ILE A 38 4.11 5.93 0.80
CA ILE A 38 3.82 6.51 2.13
C ILE A 38 5.07 6.48 3.01
N ARG A 39 5.78 5.33 3.06
CA ARG A 39 7.01 5.16 3.85
C ARG A 39 8.12 6.10 3.39
N GLN A 40 8.22 6.31 2.07
CA GLN A 40 9.19 7.22 1.46
C GLN A 40 8.78 8.70 1.60
N GLY A 41 7.54 9.01 1.98
CA GLY A 41 7.03 10.38 2.06
C GLY A 41 6.71 11.01 0.70
N ASP A 42 6.51 10.21 -0.35
CA ASP A 42 6.21 10.69 -1.70
C ASP A 42 4.73 11.11 -1.83
N LEU A 43 4.43 12.33 -1.39
CA LEU A 43 3.09 12.90 -1.38
C LEU A 43 2.43 12.96 -2.76
N GLU A 44 3.22 13.15 -3.82
CA GLU A 44 2.71 13.27 -5.19
C GLU A 44 2.11 11.94 -5.64
N GLN A 45 2.88 10.86 -5.46
CA GLN A 45 2.43 9.53 -5.83
C GLN A 45 1.31 9.05 -4.90
N VAL A 46 1.40 9.29 -3.59
CA VAL A 46 0.30 8.99 -2.64
C VAL A 46 -1.00 9.68 -3.09
N GLY A 47 -0.96 10.98 -3.37
CA GLY A 47 -2.11 11.72 -3.87
C GLY A 47 -2.64 11.19 -5.21
N ARG A 48 -1.75 10.78 -6.12
CA ARG A 48 -2.11 10.20 -7.41
C ARG A 48 -2.84 8.85 -7.27
N PHE A 49 -2.37 7.97 -6.39
CA PHE A 49 -3.00 6.67 -6.13
C PHE A 49 -4.42 6.84 -5.58
N ILE A 50 -4.60 7.76 -4.62
CA ILE A 50 -5.90 8.07 -4.02
C ILE A 50 -6.84 8.69 -5.06
N ARG A 51 -6.37 9.69 -5.81
CA ARG A 51 -7.18 10.39 -6.83
C ARG A 51 -7.64 9.46 -7.95
N THR A 52 -6.80 8.52 -8.33
CA THR A 52 -7.14 7.51 -9.35
C THR A 52 -7.98 6.36 -8.79
N ARG A 53 -8.33 6.39 -7.49
CA ARG A 53 -9.10 5.35 -6.76
C ARG A 53 -8.55 3.94 -7.00
N LYS A 54 -7.22 3.83 -7.09
CA LYS A 54 -6.52 2.56 -7.33
C LYS A 54 -6.27 1.76 -6.05
N VAL A 55 -6.52 2.38 -4.90
CA VAL A 55 -6.29 1.87 -3.55
C VAL A 55 -7.43 2.31 -2.64
N SER A 56 -7.70 1.50 -1.62
CA SER A 56 -8.69 1.79 -0.59
C SER A 56 -7.98 2.13 0.71
N LEU A 57 -8.29 3.30 1.28
CA LEU A 57 -7.67 3.81 2.51
C LEU A 57 -8.07 3.00 3.74
N ALA A 58 -9.24 2.34 3.68
CA ALA A 58 -9.77 1.52 4.76
C ALA A 58 -9.26 0.07 4.73
N THR A 59 -8.43 -0.30 3.77
CA THR A 59 -7.92 -1.66 3.66
C THR A 59 -6.83 -1.88 4.71
N ILE A 60 -6.98 -2.93 5.51
CA ILE A 60 -5.89 -3.44 6.34
C ILE A 60 -4.97 -4.24 5.42
N HIS A 61 -3.72 -3.81 5.33
CA HIS A 61 -2.71 -4.42 4.47
C HIS A 61 -2.14 -5.68 5.12
N PRO A 62 -1.44 -6.56 4.37
CA PRO A 62 -0.84 -7.78 4.92
C PRO A 62 0.17 -7.57 6.05
N SER A 63 0.63 -6.34 6.28
CA SER A 63 1.41 -5.94 7.46
C SER A 63 0.56 -5.80 8.74
N GLY A 64 -0.75 -6.00 8.64
CA GLY A 64 -1.73 -5.78 9.70
C GLY A 64 -2.12 -4.32 9.90
N LEU A 65 -1.59 -3.41 9.09
CA LEU A 65 -1.73 -1.96 9.23
C LEU A 65 -2.58 -1.37 8.12
N ALA A 66 -3.38 -0.35 8.43
CA ALA A 66 -4.01 0.49 7.40
C ALA A 66 -3.05 1.59 6.90
N ALA A 67 -3.34 2.20 5.75
CA ALA A 67 -2.52 3.27 5.17
C ALA A 67 -2.21 4.42 6.14
N LEU A 68 -3.18 4.79 7.01
CA LEU A 68 -2.97 5.84 8.01
C LEU A 68 -1.95 5.41 9.07
N HIS A 69 -1.98 4.16 9.53
CA HIS A 69 -1.03 3.64 10.52
C HIS A 69 0.40 3.68 9.97
N GLU A 70 0.60 3.29 8.72
CA GLU A 70 1.92 3.35 8.07
C GLU A 70 2.44 4.80 7.96
N ALA A 71 1.56 5.75 7.64
CA ALA A 71 1.93 7.17 7.58
C ALA A 71 2.35 7.69 8.97
N VAL A 72 1.64 7.29 10.03
CA VAL A 72 2.02 7.64 11.41
C VAL A 72 3.34 6.98 11.82
N LEU A 73 3.53 5.68 11.56
CA LEU A 73 4.77 4.96 11.85
C LEU A 73 5.99 5.57 11.15
N SER A 74 5.80 6.13 9.95
CA SER A 74 6.87 6.84 9.25
C SER A 74 7.17 8.24 9.81
N GLY A 75 6.38 8.74 10.76
CA GLY A 75 6.48 10.10 11.31
C GLY A 75 6.13 11.20 10.29
N ASN A 76 5.59 10.85 9.13
CA ASN A 76 5.32 11.79 8.06
C ASN A 76 3.98 12.49 8.25
N LEU A 77 3.98 13.58 9.02
CA LEU A 77 2.79 14.40 9.30
C LEU A 77 2.05 14.83 8.02
N GLU A 78 2.78 15.19 6.95
CA GLU A 78 2.16 15.62 5.69
C GLU A 78 1.43 14.47 4.98
N CYS A 79 1.95 13.24 5.05
CA CYS A 79 1.25 12.05 4.54
C CYS A 79 -0.03 11.81 5.35
N VAL A 80 0.03 11.92 6.68
CA VAL A 80 -1.14 11.78 7.56
C VAL A 80 -2.21 12.80 7.19
N LYS A 81 -1.86 14.09 7.11
CA LYS A 81 -2.79 15.16 6.71
C LYS A 81 -3.40 14.90 5.35
N LEU A 82 -2.61 14.44 4.38
CA LEU A 82 -3.08 14.13 3.05
C LEU A 82 -4.11 12.99 3.08
N LEU A 83 -3.81 11.88 3.76
CA LEU A 83 -4.72 10.74 3.87
C LEU A 83 -6.03 11.11 4.56
N VAL A 84 -5.97 11.87 5.67
CA VAL A 84 -7.16 12.38 6.39
C VAL A 84 -7.99 13.29 5.50
N LYS A 85 -7.35 14.19 4.74
CA LYS A 85 -8.03 15.10 3.80
C LYS A 85 -8.81 14.34 2.71
N TYR A 86 -8.34 13.15 2.33
CA TYR A 86 -9.03 12.29 1.36
C TYR A 86 -10.01 11.28 2.01
N GLY A 87 -10.28 11.40 3.31
CA GLY A 87 -11.30 10.62 4.01
C GLY A 87 -10.80 9.29 4.56
N ALA A 88 -9.50 9.14 4.83
CA ALA A 88 -9.03 8.03 5.65
C ALA A 88 -9.64 8.10 7.06
N ASP A 89 -10.04 6.96 7.60
CA ASP A 89 -10.63 6.88 8.94
C ASP A 89 -9.53 6.95 10.02
N ILE A 90 -9.58 8.00 10.84
CA ILE A 90 -8.64 8.23 11.95
C ILE A 90 -8.87 7.30 13.14
N HIS A 91 -10.04 6.64 13.20
CA HIS A 91 -10.39 5.70 14.26
C HIS A 91 -10.25 4.25 13.80
N GLN A 92 -9.80 4.03 12.57
CA GLN A 92 -9.57 2.70 12.07
C GLN A 92 -8.60 1.95 12.97
N ARG A 93 -8.93 0.69 13.25
CA ARG A 93 -8.09 -0.17 14.07
C ARG A 93 -7.28 -1.10 13.17
N ASP A 94 -6.01 -1.28 13.53
CA ASP A 94 -5.14 -2.29 12.94
C ASP A 94 -5.50 -3.70 13.47
N GLU A 95 -4.76 -4.73 13.04
CA GLU A 95 -4.96 -6.11 13.52
C GLU A 95 -4.74 -6.29 15.02
N ALA A 96 -3.91 -5.44 15.65
CA ALA A 96 -3.68 -5.42 17.09
C ALA A 96 -4.75 -4.61 17.85
N GLY A 97 -5.71 -4.02 17.15
CA GLY A 97 -6.75 -3.17 17.73
C GLY A 97 -6.27 -1.76 18.10
N TRP A 98 -5.08 -1.36 17.64
CA TRP A 98 -4.50 -0.04 17.83
C TRP A 98 -5.06 0.91 16.79
N THR A 99 -5.19 2.17 17.18
CA THR A 99 -5.56 3.25 16.25
C THR A 99 -4.30 4.01 15.86
N PRO A 100 -4.33 4.82 14.79
CA PRO A 100 -3.20 5.66 14.42
C PRO A 100 -2.75 6.58 15.55
N LEU A 101 -3.68 7.05 16.40
CA LEU A 101 -3.35 7.84 17.59
C LEU A 101 -2.56 7.04 18.64
N HIS A 102 -2.89 5.76 18.86
CA HIS A 102 -2.12 4.90 19.78
C HIS A 102 -0.66 4.80 19.31
N ILE A 103 -0.45 4.60 18.01
CA ILE A 103 0.89 4.56 17.41
C ILE A 103 1.59 5.91 17.59
N ALA A 104 0.94 7.03 17.26
CA ALA A 104 1.53 8.37 17.38
C ALA A 104 1.99 8.68 18.81
N CYS A 105 1.20 8.28 19.81
CA CYS A 105 1.55 8.42 21.22
C CYS A 105 2.69 7.48 21.65
N SER A 106 2.67 6.22 21.18
CA SER A 106 3.69 5.21 21.49
C SER A 106 5.06 5.58 20.95
N ASP A 107 5.12 6.04 19.70
CA ASP A 107 6.37 6.34 19.00
C ASP A 107 6.86 7.79 19.23
N GLY A 108 6.10 8.59 19.98
CA GLY A 108 6.50 9.94 20.36
C GLY A 108 6.39 10.95 19.21
N TYR A 109 5.31 10.90 18.44
CA TYR A 109 4.97 11.87 17.39
C TYR A 109 3.90 12.87 17.88
N PRO A 110 4.27 13.84 18.74
CA PRO A 110 3.31 14.76 19.35
C PRO A 110 2.60 15.66 18.33
N ASP A 111 3.25 15.97 17.20
CA ASP A 111 2.64 16.79 16.15
C ASP A 111 1.57 16.04 15.35
N ILE A 112 1.62 14.71 15.34
CA ILE A 112 0.60 13.85 14.73
C ILE A 112 -0.52 13.53 15.73
N ALA A 113 -0.20 13.45 17.03
CA ALA A 113 -1.15 13.15 18.09
C ALA A 113 -2.00 14.35 18.56
N ARG A 114 -1.75 15.54 17.99
CA ARG A 114 -2.42 16.80 18.33
C ARG A 114 -3.60 17.09 17.41
#